data_AF-I4W944-F1
#
_entry.id   AF-I4W944-F1
#
_cell.length_a   1.000
_cell.length_b   1.000
_cell.length_c   1.000
_cell.angle_alpha   90.00
_cell.angle_beta   90.00
_cell.angle_gamma   90.00
#
_symmetry.space_group_name_H-M   'P 1'
#
loop_
_entity.id
_entity.type
_entity.pdbx_description
1 polymer ?
#
loop_
_entity_poly.entity_id
_entity_poly.type
_entity_poly.pdbx_seq_one_letter_code
_entity_poly.pdbx_strand_id
1 'polypeptide(L)'
;MAGFTSFREFYPFYLGEHRDRRCRRMHFAGSTLVLLIVLLALLSGRLAWLWLLPVVGYGFAWIGHFAYEKNRPATFRHPLYSLMGDWVMYWQMLRGKVRF
;
A
#
# COMPACT_ATOMS: atom_id res chain seq x y z
N MET A 1 12.48 -21.20 -3.49
CA MET A 1 11.11 -20.91 -3.00
C MET A 1 10.21 -20.80 -4.22
N ALA A 2 9.22 -21.66 -4.36
CA ALA A 2 8.23 -21.50 -5.43
C ALA A 2 7.53 -20.15 -5.23
N GLY A 3 7.57 -19.28 -6.24
CA GLY A 3 6.85 -18.01 -6.20
C GLY A 3 5.34 -18.24 -6.14
N PHE A 4 4.60 -17.26 -5.62
CA PHE A 4 3.13 -17.29 -5.68
C PHE A 4 2.68 -17.41 -7.14
N THR A 5 1.80 -18.38 -7.44
CA THR A 5 1.32 -18.63 -8.80
C THR A 5 0.08 -17.80 -9.14
N SER A 6 -0.54 -17.21 -8.12
CA SER A 6 -1.67 -16.29 -8.28
C SER A 6 -1.72 -15.26 -7.16
N PHE A 7 -2.42 -14.15 -7.40
CA PHE A 7 -2.67 -13.16 -6.34
C PHE A 7 -3.48 -13.74 -5.17
N ARG A 8 -4.37 -14.71 -5.44
CA ARG A 8 -5.17 -15.36 -4.39
C ARG A 8 -4.29 -16.07 -3.36
N GLU A 9 -3.17 -16.65 -3.80
CA GLU A 9 -2.17 -17.26 -2.90
C GLU A 9 -1.31 -16.20 -2.21
N PHE A 10 -0.98 -15.12 -2.91
CA PHE A 10 -0.17 -14.02 -2.37
C PHE A 10 -0.90 -13.21 -1.30
N TYR A 11 -2.20 -12.95 -1.47
CA TYR A 11 -2.90 -11.96 -0.66
C TYR A 11 -2.98 -12.32 0.85
N PRO A 12 -3.21 -13.58 1.26
CA PRO A 12 -3.10 -13.98 2.66
C PRO A 12 -1.70 -13.75 3.24
N PHE A 13 -0.64 -14.04 2.48
CA PHE A 13 0.74 -13.73 2.88
C PHE A 13 0.94 -12.22 3.04
N TYR A 14 0.46 -11.43 2.07
CA TYR A 14 0.50 -9.97 2.12
C TYR A 14 -0.17 -9.43 3.37
N LEU A 15 -1.39 -9.87 3.72
CA LEU A 15 -2.04 -9.45 4.97
C LEU A 15 -1.26 -9.89 6.23
N GLY A 16 -0.57 -11.03 6.15
CA GLY A 16 0.36 -11.49 7.18
C GLY A 16 1.58 -10.58 7.38
N GLU A 17 2.01 -9.84 6.35
CA GLU A 17 3.06 -8.82 6.43
C GLU A 17 2.54 -7.45 6.93
N HIS A 18 1.25 -7.35 7.28
CA HIS A 18 0.60 -6.14 7.78
C HIS A 18 -0.33 -6.46 8.97
N ARG A 19 0.18 -7.19 9.96
CA ARG A 19 -0.60 -7.60 11.15
C ARG A 19 -0.82 -6.44 12.10
N ASP A 20 0.14 -5.52 12.23
CA ASP A 20 -0.01 -4.33 13.05
C ASP A 20 -1.02 -3.34 12.42
N ARG A 21 -1.98 -2.87 13.22
CA ARG A 21 -2.97 -1.86 12.82
C ARG A 21 -2.31 -0.57 12.35
N ARG A 22 -1.24 -0.15 13.01
CA ARG A 22 -0.48 1.07 12.68
C ARG A 22 0.20 0.93 11.33
N CYS A 23 0.73 -0.26 11.01
CA CYS A 23 1.27 -0.55 9.68
C CYS A 23 0.18 -0.34 8.61
N ARG A 24 -0.99 -0.98 8.77
CA ARG A 24 -2.12 -0.81 7.83
C ARG A 24 -2.61 0.62 7.72
N ARG A 25 -2.66 1.37 8.82
CA ARG A 25 -3.04 2.79 8.84
C ARG A 25 -2.05 3.66 8.07
N MET A 26 -0.76 3.36 8.14
CA MET A 26 0.23 4.07 7.33
C MET A 26 0.02 3.81 5.85
N HIS A 27 -0.19 2.55 5.44
CA HIS A 27 -0.54 2.23 4.05
C HIS A 27 -1.82 2.96 3.62
N PHE A 28 -2.85 2.94 4.46
CA PHE A 28 -4.11 3.63 4.19
C PHE A 28 -3.90 5.13 3.98
N ALA A 29 -3.18 5.79 4.89
CA ALA A 29 -2.87 7.22 4.78
C ALA A 29 -2.07 7.54 3.51
N GLY A 30 -1.05 6.73 3.20
CA GLY A 30 -0.27 6.84 1.97
C GLY A 30 -1.13 6.71 0.71
N SER A 31 -1.99 5.69 0.64
CA SER A 31 -2.92 5.47 -0.48
C SER A 31 -3.94 6.60 -0.63
N THR A 32 -4.49 7.12 0.48
CA THR A 32 -5.39 8.29 0.43
C THR A 32 -4.67 9.51 -0.10
N LEU A 33 -3.44 9.79 0.35
CA LEU A 33 -2.67 10.93 -0.16
C LEU A 33 -2.32 10.77 -1.64
N VAL A 34 -2.00 9.55 -2.10
CA VAL A 34 -1.83 9.25 -3.54
C VAL A 34 -3.07 9.63 -4.32
N LEU A 35 -4.28 9.26 -3.87
CA LEU A 35 -5.54 9.64 -4.53
C LEU A 35 -5.76 11.16 -4.52
N LEU A 36 -5.46 11.83 -3.41
CA LEU A 36 -5.58 13.29 -3.30
C LEU A 36 -4.61 14.02 -4.24
N ILE A 37 -3.37 13.53 -4.37
CA ILE A 37 -2.37 14.10 -5.29
C ILE A 37 -2.80 13.89 -6.74
N VAL A 38 -3.31 12.70 -7.11
CA VAL A 38 -3.86 12.46 -8.45
C VAL A 38 -5.01 13.42 -8.74
N LEU A 39 -5.97 13.55 -7.82
CA LEU A 39 -7.08 14.48 -7.96
C LEU A 39 -6.60 15.92 -8.15
N LEU A 40 -5.64 16.36 -7.32
CA LEU A 40 -5.07 17.71 -7.42
C LEU A 40 -4.31 17.93 -8.73
N ALA A 41 -3.55 16.95 -9.21
CA ALA A 41 -2.85 17.01 -10.49
C ALA A 41 -3.83 17.20 -11.66
N LEU A 42 -4.93 16.44 -11.65
CA LEU A 42 -5.98 16.51 -12.67
C LEU A 42 -6.73 17.85 -12.61
N LEU A 43 -7.16 18.29 -11.42
CA LEU A 43 -7.91 19.54 -11.24
C LEU A 43 -7.07 20.78 -11.57
N SER A 44 -5.77 20.76 -11.26
CA SER A 44 -4.87 21.89 -11.55
C SER A 44 -4.26 21.86 -12.95
N GLY A 45 -4.42 20.76 -13.69
CA GLY A 45 -3.74 20.52 -14.97
C GLY A 45 -2.22 20.32 -14.85
N ARG A 46 -1.65 20.34 -13.64
CA ARG A 46 -0.21 20.25 -13.39
C ARG A 46 0.19 18.79 -13.14
N LEU A 47 0.40 18.03 -14.20
CA LEU A 47 0.77 16.61 -14.10
C LEU A 47 2.12 16.37 -13.39
N ALA A 48 2.95 17.40 -13.22
CA ALA A 48 4.19 17.31 -12.44
C ALA A 48 3.98 16.87 -10.98
N TRP A 49 2.79 17.09 -10.39
CA TRP A 49 2.47 16.58 -9.06
C TRP A 49 2.52 15.04 -8.98
N LEU A 50 2.36 14.33 -10.09
CA LEU A 50 2.39 12.86 -10.13
C LEU A 50 3.77 12.28 -9.75
N TRP A 51 4.84 13.08 -9.81
CA TRP A 51 6.16 12.66 -9.32
C TRP A 51 6.19 12.41 -7.80
N LEU A 52 5.21 12.95 -7.05
CA LEU A 52 5.09 12.72 -5.60
C LEU A 52 4.47 11.36 -5.24
N LEU A 53 3.79 10.69 -6.18
CA LEU A 53 3.09 9.42 -5.90
C LEU A 53 4.01 8.34 -5.32
N PRO A 54 5.17 8.00 -5.92
CA PRO A 54 6.04 6.98 -5.35
C PRO A 54 6.61 7.41 -3.99
N VAL A 55 6.93 8.70 -3.82
CA VAL A 55 7.49 9.22 -2.56
C VAL A 55 6.49 9.07 -1.43
N VAL A 56 5.24 9.49 -1.65
CA VAL A 56 4.20 9.45 -0.62
C VAL A 56 3.69 8.03 -0.40
N GLY A 57 3.42 7.27 -1.47
CA GLY A 57 2.97 5.88 -1.36
C GLY A 57 3.98 5.01 -0.62
N TYR A 58 5.23 4.95 -1.12
CA TYR A 58 6.25 4.11 -0.48
C TYR A 58 6.77 4.68 0.84
N GLY A 59 6.87 6.01 0.97
CA GLY A 59 7.32 6.62 2.22
C GLY A 59 6.44 6.22 3.41
N PHE A 60 5.11 6.31 3.25
CA PHE A 60 4.19 5.86 4.29
C PHE A 60 4.22 4.35 4.50
N ALA A 61 4.20 3.56 3.41
CA ALA A 61 4.27 2.10 3.50
C ALA A 61 5.53 1.62 4.25
N TRP A 62 6.68 2.21 3.95
CA TRP A 62 7.95 1.88 4.60
C TRP A 62 7.99 2.27 6.06
N ILE A 63 7.39 3.41 6.46
CA ILE A 63 7.23 3.70 7.89
C ILE A 63 6.36 2.62 8.55
N GLY A 64 5.29 2.19 7.88
CA GLY A 64 4.46 1.04 8.28
C GLY A 64 5.28 -0.19 8.61
N HIS A 65 6.03 -0.66 7.62
CA HIS A 65 6.84 -1.86 7.69
C HIS A 65 8.01 -1.76 8.65
N PHE A 66 8.81 -0.69 8.61
CA PHE A 66 10.05 -0.62 9.37
C PHE A 66 9.84 -0.17 10.82
N ALA A 67 8.91 0.75 11.09
CA ALA A 67 8.69 1.25 12.45
C ALA A 67 7.74 0.35 13.27
N TYR A 68 6.70 -0.20 12.66
CA TYR A 68 5.66 -0.94 13.37
C TYR A 68 5.77 -2.45 13.19
N GLU A 69 5.77 -2.93 11.95
CA GLU A 69 5.79 -4.38 11.68
C GLU A 69 7.18 -5.00 11.88
N LYS A 70 8.24 -4.21 11.67
CA LYS A 70 9.65 -4.60 11.72
C LYS A 70 10.01 -5.72 10.72
N ASN A 71 9.39 -5.69 9.55
CA ASN A 71 9.68 -6.60 8.43
C ASN A 71 10.20 -5.85 7.20
N ARG A 72 10.58 -6.61 6.17
CA ARG A 72 10.95 -6.05 4.87
C ARG A 72 9.74 -6.12 3.93
N PRO A 73 9.35 -5.01 3.27
CA PRO A 73 8.23 -4.99 2.34
C PRO A 73 8.27 -6.11 1.30
N ALA A 74 7.14 -6.79 1.11
CA ALA A 74 6.97 -7.79 0.06
C ALA A 74 7.20 -7.22 -1.36
N THR A 75 7.07 -5.90 -1.53
CA THR A 75 7.29 -5.18 -2.79
C THR A 75 8.66 -5.48 -3.40
N PHE A 76 9.69 -5.73 -2.58
CA PHE A 76 11.03 -6.06 -3.09
C PHE A 76 11.10 -7.41 -3.80
N ARG A 77 10.15 -8.32 -3.55
CA ARG A 77 10.09 -9.65 -4.17
C ARG A 77 8.94 -9.76 -5.16
N HIS A 78 7.81 -9.12 -4.86
CA HIS A 78 6.57 -9.21 -5.62
C HIS A 78 5.96 -7.81 -5.81
N PRO A 79 6.59 -6.92 -6.62
CA PRO A 79 6.20 -5.51 -6.70
C PRO A 79 4.77 -5.29 -7.18
N LEU A 80 4.37 -5.97 -8.27
CA LEU A 80 3.02 -5.84 -8.83
C LEU A 80 1.94 -6.37 -7.89
N TYR A 81 2.18 -7.52 -7.26
CA TYR A 81 1.23 -8.09 -6.31
C TYR A 81 1.14 -7.27 -5.02
N SER A 82 2.24 -6.66 -4.57
CA SER A 82 2.24 -5.79 -3.39
C SER A 82 1.47 -4.51 -3.66
N LEU A 83 1.68 -3.88 -4.82
CA LEU A 83 0.90 -2.71 -5.25
C LEU A 83 -0.60 -3.02 -5.34
N MET A 84 -0.96 -4.17 -5.91
CA MET A 84 -2.35 -4.61 -5.96
C MET A 84 -2.89 -4.93 -4.55
N GLY A 85 -2.06 -5.50 -3.69
CA GLY A 85 -2.35 -5.77 -2.28
C GLY A 85 -2.71 -4.50 -1.51
N ASP A 86 -1.97 -3.40 -1.73
CA ASP A 86 -2.23 -2.10 -1.11
C ASP A 86 -3.65 -1.61 -1.42
N TRP A 87 -4.06 -1.66 -2.70
CA TRP A 87 -5.40 -1.22 -3.10
C TRP A 87 -6.51 -2.16 -2.61
N VAL A 88 -6.29 -3.47 -2.63
CA VAL A 88 -7.27 -4.43 -2.11
C VAL A 88 -7.43 -4.26 -0.60
N MET A 89 -6.33 -4.09 0.15
CA MET A 89 -6.37 -3.82 1.59
C MET A 89 -7.03 -2.48 1.90
N TYR A 90 -6.69 -1.42 1.17
CA TYR A 90 -7.33 -0.10 1.28
C TYR A 90 -8.86 -0.20 1.17
N TRP A 91 -9.34 -0.88 0.12
CA TRP A 91 -10.77 -1.09 -0.08
C TRP A 91 -11.41 -1.97 1.00
N GLN A 92 -10.71 -3.00 1.47
CA GLN A 92 -11.20 -3.85 2.56
C GLN A 92 -11.27 -3.09 3.89
N MET A 93 -10.36 -2.15 4.15
CA MET A 93 -10.43 -1.27 5.33
C MET A 93 -11.62 -0.32 5.24
N LEU A 94 -11.85 0.33 4.09
CA LEU A 94 -13.03 1.18 3.87
C LEU A 94 -14.35 0.42 4.08
N ARG A 95 -14.41 -0.85 3.66
CA ARG A 95 -15.59 -1.70 3.84
C ARG A 95 -15.68 -2.41 5.19
N GLY A 96 -14.76 -2.14 6.12
CA GLY A 96 -14.73 -2.76 7.45
C GLY A 96 -14.37 -4.26 7.46
N LYS A 97 -13.90 -4.82 6.34
CA LYS A 97 -13.45 -6.22 6.25
C LYS A 97 -12.06 -6.43 6.89
N VAL A 98 -11.22 -5.40 6.84
CA VAL A 98 -9.93 -5.33 7.54
C VAL A 98 -10.01 -4.20 8.57
N ARG A 99 -9.53 -4.45 9.79
CA ARG A 99 -9.58 -3.46 10.86
C ARG A 99 -8.58 -2.33 10.62
N PHE A 100 -9.05 -1.09 10.86
CA PHE A 100 -8.22 0.09 11.05
C PHE A 100 -7.27 -0.06 12.23
#